data_AF-A0A401U264-F1
#
_entry.id   AF-A0A401U264-F1
#
_cell.length_a   1.000
_cell.length_b   1.000
_cell.length_c   1.000
_cell.angle_alpha   90.00
_cell.angle_beta   90.00
_cell.angle_gamma   90.00
#
_symmetry.space_group_name_H-M   'P 1'
#
loop_
_entity.id
_entity.type
_entity.pdbx_description
1 polymer ?
#
loop_
_entity_poly.entity_id
_entity_poly.type
_entity_poly.pdbx_seq_one_letter_code
_entity_poly.pdbx_strand_id
1 'polypeptide(L)'
;GTELEIHNPVDMPDVVKIAEIQEPWIEATILTPDEYLGSVLKLCQDRRGAQKELTYVGSRAMVKYDLPLNEVVFDFYDRLKSVSKGYASFDYHLTDYKPADLVKMQILVNAEPVDALSMLVHRTRAEGRGRAMVEKMKELIPPHMFQIPIQAAIGGKVIARETVRALRKDVTAKCYGGDITR
;
A
#
# COMPACT_ATOMS: atom_id res chain seq x y z
N GLY A 1 -12.26 -5.07 -28.48
CA GLY A 1 -11.08 -4.71 -27.67
C GLY A 1 -10.23 -5.93 -27.51
N THR A 2 -8.92 -5.76 -27.27
CA THR A 2 -8.04 -6.85 -26.85
C THR A 2 -7.98 -6.86 -25.32
N GLU A 3 -8.24 -8.00 -24.71
CA GLU A 3 -7.97 -8.20 -23.28
C GLU A 3 -6.49 -8.55 -23.12
N LEU A 4 -5.84 -7.90 -22.15
CA LEU A 4 -4.44 -8.12 -21.83
C LEU A 4 -4.36 -8.45 -20.34
N GLU A 5 -3.93 -9.68 -20.04
CA GLU A 5 -3.63 -10.06 -18.66
C GLU A 5 -2.26 -9.50 -18.28
N ILE A 6 -2.24 -8.72 -17.19
CA ILE A 6 -1.05 -8.02 -16.72
C ILE A 6 -0.70 -8.55 -15.34
N HIS A 7 0.49 -9.14 -15.23
CA HIS A 7 1.03 -9.61 -13.95
C HIS A 7 1.97 -8.60 -13.31
N ASN A 8 2.65 -7.78 -14.12
CA ASN A 8 3.60 -6.79 -13.64
C ASN A 8 3.09 -5.36 -13.95
N PRO A 9 3.01 -4.46 -12.95
CA PRO A 9 2.66 -3.05 -13.16
C PRO A 9 3.53 -2.33 -14.20
N VAL A 10 4.75 -2.80 -14.46
CA VAL A 10 5.64 -2.21 -15.48
C VAL A 10 5.08 -2.39 -16.89
N ASP A 11 4.45 -3.54 -17.17
CA ASP A 11 3.91 -3.92 -18.48
C ASP A 11 2.57 -3.23 -18.80
N MET A 12 2.08 -2.39 -17.89
CA MET A 12 0.86 -1.62 -18.08
C MET A 12 0.98 -0.68 -19.28
N PRO A 13 0.06 -0.78 -20.27
CA PRO A 13 0.06 0.14 -21.40
C PRO A 13 -0.24 1.56 -20.95
N ASP A 14 0.05 2.53 -21.83
CA ASP A 14 -0.26 3.93 -21.55
C ASP A 14 -1.74 4.11 -21.20
N VAL A 15 -2.02 4.93 -20.18
CA VAL A 15 -3.35 5.14 -19.60
C VAL A 15 -4.36 5.57 -20.66
N VAL A 16 -3.92 6.28 -21.70
CA VAL A 16 -4.76 6.73 -22.83
C VAL A 16 -5.32 5.55 -23.65
N LYS A 17 -4.65 4.39 -23.64
CA LYS A 17 -5.06 3.20 -24.40
C LYS A 17 -5.98 2.28 -23.60
N ILE A 18 -6.23 2.59 -22.32
CA ILE A 18 -6.97 1.73 -21.40
C ILE A 18 -8.42 2.19 -21.35
N ALA A 19 -9.34 1.29 -21.74
CA ALA A 19 -10.78 1.53 -21.62
C ALA A 19 -11.29 1.20 -20.20
N GLU A 20 -10.86 0.08 -19.65
CA GLU A 20 -11.28 -0.40 -18.33
C GLU A 20 -10.15 -1.25 -17.72
N ILE A 21 -10.02 -1.20 -16.39
CA ILE A 21 -9.14 -2.08 -15.63
C ILE A 21 -10.03 -2.91 -14.72
N GLN A 22 -9.86 -4.22 -14.78
CA GLN A 22 -10.56 -5.14 -13.90
C GLN A 22 -9.58 -5.72 -12.90
N GLU A 23 -10.01 -5.81 -11.64
CA GLU A 23 -9.23 -6.47 -10.59
C GLU A 23 -9.93 -7.76 -10.17
N PRO A 24 -9.18 -8.81 -9.80
CA PRO A 24 -9.76 -10.04 -9.28
C PRO A 24 -10.33 -9.80 -7.88
N TRP A 25 -11.55 -10.28 -7.66
CA TRP A 25 -12.17 -10.31 -6.34
C TRP A 25 -12.06 -11.69 -5.73
N ILE A 26 -12.13 -11.72 -4.41
CA ILE A 26 -12.22 -12.94 -3.62
C ILE A 26 -13.46 -12.86 -2.73
N GLU A 27 -14.06 -14.01 -2.46
CA GLU A 27 -14.95 -14.16 -1.32
C GLU A 27 -14.12 -14.77 -0.18
N ALA A 28 -13.93 -13.97 0.86
CA ALA A 28 -13.20 -14.32 2.06
C ALA A 28 -14.15 -14.81 3.14
N THR A 29 -13.85 -15.96 3.71
CA THR A 29 -14.52 -16.50 4.90
C THR A 29 -13.61 -16.32 6.12
N ILE A 30 -14.08 -15.56 7.10
CA ILE A 30 -13.36 -15.29 8.34
C ILE A 30 -14.15 -15.87 9.51
N LEU A 31 -13.49 -16.70 10.32
CA LEU A 31 -14.07 -17.23 11.55
C LEU A 31 -13.32 -16.65 12.75
N THR A 32 -14.03 -15.98 13.65
CA THR A 32 -13.44 -15.32 14.82
C THR A 32 -14.38 -15.41 16.03
N PRO A 33 -13.87 -15.39 17.28
CA PRO A 33 -14.71 -15.16 18.46
C PRO A 33 -15.43 -13.80 18.38
N ASP A 34 -16.62 -13.72 18.96
CA ASP A 34 -17.49 -12.52 18.93
C ASP A 34 -16.81 -11.27 19.50
N GLU A 35 -15.96 -11.45 20.52
CA GLU A 35 -15.16 -10.37 21.14
C GLU A 35 -14.31 -9.57 20.14
N TYR A 36 -13.85 -10.20 19.06
CA TYR A 36 -12.99 -9.58 18.04
C TYR A 36 -13.74 -9.21 16.75
N LEU A 37 -15.03 -9.59 16.64
CA LEU A 37 -15.82 -9.42 15.43
C LEU A 37 -15.82 -7.96 14.95
N GLY A 38 -16.06 -7.00 15.83
CA GLY A 38 -16.10 -5.58 15.47
C GLY A 38 -14.80 -5.08 14.83
N SER A 39 -13.65 -5.50 15.36
CA SER A 39 -12.33 -5.14 14.81
C SER A 39 -12.08 -5.78 13.44
N VAL A 40 -12.52 -7.03 13.25
CA VAL A 40 -12.43 -7.75 11.97
C VAL A 40 -13.32 -7.11 10.91
N LEU A 41 -14.57 -6.76 11.25
CA LEU A 41 -15.49 -6.08 10.33
C LEU A 41 -14.92 -4.74 9.88
N LYS A 42 -14.38 -3.95 10.83
CA LYS A 42 -13.70 -2.69 10.51
C LYS A 42 -12.53 -2.90 9.56
N LEU A 43 -11.69 -3.92 9.80
CA LEU A 43 -10.57 -4.24 8.92
C LEU A 43 -11.02 -4.58 7.50
N CYS A 44 -12.13 -5.33 7.34
CA CYS A 44 -12.67 -5.67 6.01
C CYS A 44 -13.25 -4.44 5.30
N GLN A 45 -13.97 -3.58 6.00
CA GLN A 45 -14.47 -2.30 5.46
C GLN A 45 -13.31 -1.38 5.04
N ASP A 46 -12.28 -1.30 5.88
CA ASP A 46 -11.01 -0.62 5.60
C ASP A 46 -10.24 -1.25 4.43
N ARG A 47 -10.73 -2.32 3.78
CA ARG A 47 -10.17 -2.91 2.56
C ARG A 47 -11.11 -2.87 1.36
N ARG A 48 -12.12 -1.98 1.39
CA ARG A 48 -13.19 -1.90 0.37
C ARG A 48 -14.05 -3.18 0.32
N GLY A 49 -14.09 -3.92 1.42
CA GLY A 49 -14.87 -5.15 1.50
C GLY A 49 -16.36 -4.89 1.59
N ALA A 50 -17.14 -5.71 0.88
CA ALA A 50 -18.59 -5.74 0.99
C ALA A 50 -19.02 -6.98 1.78
N GLN A 51 -19.74 -6.77 2.88
CA GLN A 51 -20.27 -7.88 3.67
C GLN A 51 -21.34 -8.65 2.88
N LYS A 52 -21.17 -9.96 2.77
CA LYS A 52 -22.16 -10.86 2.15
C LYS A 52 -23.04 -11.51 3.20
N GLU A 53 -22.40 -12.10 4.20
CA GLU A 53 -23.09 -12.94 5.18
C GLU A 53 -22.40 -12.83 6.53
N LEU A 54 -23.20 -12.88 7.60
CA LEU A 54 -22.73 -13.02 8.98
C LEU A 54 -23.59 -14.09 9.64
N THR A 55 -22.97 -15.20 10.02
CA THR A 55 -23.60 -16.32 10.70
C THR A 55 -22.82 -16.68 11.96
N TYR A 56 -23.48 -17.36 12.90
CA TYR A 56 -22.83 -17.84 14.12
C TYR A 56 -22.69 -19.36 14.07
N VAL A 57 -21.48 -19.85 14.29
CA VAL A 57 -21.15 -21.27 14.41
C VAL A 57 -20.79 -21.54 15.86
N GLY A 58 -21.79 -21.89 16.66
CA GLY A 58 -21.65 -22.04 18.11
C GLY A 58 -21.31 -20.70 18.77
N SER A 59 -20.13 -20.61 19.39
CA SER A 59 -19.63 -19.40 20.06
C SER A 59 -18.76 -18.49 19.17
N ARG A 60 -18.59 -18.84 17.88
CA ARG A 60 -17.77 -18.07 16.94
C ARG A 60 -18.64 -17.43 15.86
N ALA A 61 -18.30 -16.22 15.48
CA ALA A 61 -18.88 -15.54 14.33
C ALA A 61 -18.14 -15.95 13.06
N MET A 62 -18.88 -16.39 12.05
CA MET A 62 -18.41 -16.67 10.70
C MET A 62 -18.91 -15.55 9.78
N VAL A 63 -17.98 -14.89 9.11
CA VAL A 63 -18.27 -13.72 8.29
C VAL A 63 -17.76 -13.96 6.88
N LYS A 64 -18.60 -13.69 5.88
CA LYS A 64 -18.23 -13.72 4.47
C LYS A 64 -18.17 -12.32 3.90
N TYR A 65 -17.06 -12.01 3.23
CA TYR A 65 -16.79 -10.70 2.64
C TYR A 65 -16.29 -10.84 1.21
N ASP A 66 -16.85 -10.05 0.30
CA ASP A 66 -16.25 -9.80 -1.01
C ASP A 66 -15.14 -8.78 -0.83
N LEU A 67 -13.90 -9.15 -1.18
CA LEU A 67 -12.72 -8.29 -1.06
C LEU A 67 -11.93 -8.26 -2.38
N PRO A 68 -11.34 -7.12 -2.77
CA PRO A 68 -10.35 -7.08 -3.84
C PRO A 68 -9.08 -7.84 -3.44
N LEU A 69 -8.59 -8.75 -4.28
CA LEU A 69 -7.39 -9.54 -3.97
C LEU A 69 -6.16 -8.66 -3.69
N ASN A 70 -6.01 -7.57 -4.43
CA ASN A 70 -4.91 -6.62 -4.29
C ASN A 70 -4.81 -6.02 -2.86
N GLU A 71 -5.95 -5.81 -2.21
CA GLU A 71 -5.99 -5.26 -0.84
C GLU A 71 -5.68 -6.34 0.23
N VAL A 72 -5.85 -7.61 -0.12
CA VAL A 72 -5.67 -8.76 0.79
C VAL A 72 -4.22 -9.24 0.79
N VAL A 73 -3.56 -9.25 -0.36
CA VAL A 73 -2.16 -9.70 -0.50
C VAL A 73 -1.20 -8.89 0.38
N PHE A 74 -1.54 -7.63 0.68
CA PHE A 74 -0.69 -6.73 1.46
C PHE A 74 -1.22 -6.50 2.88
N ASP A 75 -0.52 -7.04 3.88
CA ASP A 75 -0.69 -6.74 5.31
C ASP A 75 -2.09 -7.09 5.89
N PHE A 76 -2.97 -7.74 5.12
CA PHE A 76 -4.29 -8.14 5.64
C PHE A 76 -4.17 -9.25 6.67
N TYR A 77 -3.40 -10.31 6.34
CA TYR A 77 -3.24 -11.46 7.21
C TYR A 77 -2.57 -11.12 8.54
N ASP A 78 -1.52 -10.29 8.50
CA ASP A 78 -0.80 -9.84 9.68
C ASP A 78 -1.68 -8.96 10.57
N ARG A 79 -2.43 -8.02 9.97
CA ARG A 79 -3.41 -7.21 10.70
C ARG A 79 -4.54 -8.06 11.28
N LEU A 80 -5.06 -9.03 10.53
CA LEU A 80 -6.13 -9.90 10.99
C LEU A 80 -5.70 -10.67 12.23
N LYS A 81 -4.51 -11.27 12.20
CA LYS A 81 -3.92 -11.95 13.38
C LYS A 81 -3.70 -10.99 14.53
N SER A 82 -3.24 -9.77 14.27
CA SER A 82 -3.02 -8.76 15.30
C SER A 82 -4.32 -8.37 16.01
N VAL A 83 -5.37 -8.01 15.26
CA VAL A 83 -6.65 -7.58 15.83
C VAL A 83 -7.40 -8.71 16.54
N SER A 84 -7.19 -9.95 16.10
CA SER A 84 -7.84 -11.13 16.69
C SER A 84 -6.96 -11.84 17.73
N LYS A 85 -5.77 -11.32 18.07
CA LYS A 85 -4.75 -12.02 18.88
C LYS A 85 -4.44 -13.45 18.38
N GLY A 86 -4.55 -13.69 17.07
CA GLY A 86 -4.34 -14.99 16.43
C GLY A 86 -5.54 -15.96 16.46
N TYR A 87 -6.68 -15.57 17.03
CA TYR A 87 -7.89 -16.42 17.09
C TYR A 87 -8.73 -16.44 15.81
N ALA A 88 -8.47 -15.56 14.84
CA ALA A 88 -9.18 -15.55 13.57
C ALA A 88 -8.53 -16.49 12.55
N SER A 89 -9.36 -17.29 11.88
CA SER A 89 -8.96 -18.02 10.67
C SER A 89 -9.49 -17.32 9.42
N PHE A 90 -8.75 -17.43 8.33
CA PHE A 90 -9.05 -16.82 7.06
C PHE A 90 -8.95 -17.86 5.96
N ASP A 91 -10.01 -18.01 5.19
CA ASP A 91 -10.09 -18.81 3.98
C ASP A 91 -10.61 -17.91 2.85
N TYR A 92 -10.21 -18.17 1.60
CA TYR A 92 -10.69 -17.39 0.46
C TYR A 92 -10.78 -18.23 -0.79
N HIS A 93 -11.72 -17.84 -1.66
CA HIS A 93 -11.78 -18.32 -3.03
C HIS A 93 -11.84 -17.15 -4.00
N LEU A 94 -11.20 -17.32 -5.15
CA LEU A 94 -11.26 -16.36 -6.24
C LEU A 94 -12.67 -16.37 -6.83
N THR A 95 -13.23 -15.18 -7.04
CA THR A 95 -14.54 -14.98 -7.67
C THR A 95 -14.34 -14.23 -8.99
N ASP A 96 -15.29 -13.37 -9.36
CA ASP A 96 -15.28 -12.66 -10.63
C ASP A 96 -14.29 -11.48 -10.64
N TYR A 97 -13.90 -11.09 -11.85
CA TYR A 97 -13.21 -9.83 -12.09
C TYR A 97 -14.22 -8.69 -12.11
N LYS A 98 -13.94 -7.59 -11.41
CA LYS A 98 -14.81 -6.40 -11.42
C LYS A 98 -14.03 -5.15 -11.83
N PRO A 99 -14.69 -4.20 -12.54
CA PRO A 99 -14.10 -2.91 -12.86
C PRO A 99 -13.64 -2.17 -11.60
N ALA A 100 -12.45 -1.60 -11.66
CA ALA A 100 -11.91 -0.75 -10.59
C ALA A 100 -11.10 0.43 -11.16
N ASP A 101 -11.17 1.57 -10.48
CA ASP A 101 -10.34 2.75 -10.80
C ASP A 101 -8.94 2.59 -10.18
N LEU A 102 -8.15 1.73 -10.84
CA LEU A 102 -6.76 1.47 -10.49
C LEU A 102 -5.82 2.44 -11.18
N VAL A 103 -4.80 2.87 -10.43
CA VAL A 103 -3.73 3.73 -10.91
C VAL A 103 -2.37 3.08 -10.65
N LYS A 104 -1.45 3.23 -11.60
CA LYS A 104 -0.06 2.83 -11.43
C LYS A 104 0.66 3.86 -10.56
N MET A 105 1.00 3.45 -9.35
CA MET A 105 1.83 4.23 -8.44
C MET A 105 3.29 3.80 -8.59
N GLN A 106 4.18 4.76 -8.80
CA GLN A 106 5.61 4.57 -8.93
C GLN A 106 6.34 5.24 -7.78
N ILE A 107 7.42 4.63 -7.32
CA ILE A 107 8.33 5.24 -6.34
C ILE A 107 9.55 5.75 -7.10
N LEU A 108 9.91 7.02 -6.87
CA LEU A 108 11.10 7.63 -7.43
C LEU A 108 12.11 7.89 -6.30
N VAL A 109 13.35 7.50 -6.51
CA VAL A 109 14.47 7.80 -5.63
C VAL A 109 15.43 8.68 -6.42
N ASN A 110 15.67 9.90 -5.94
CA ASN A 110 16.49 10.88 -6.65
C ASN A 110 16.02 11.16 -8.10
N ALA A 111 14.70 11.25 -8.28
CA ALA A 111 14.02 11.40 -9.59
C ALA A 111 14.13 10.19 -10.54
N GLU A 112 14.82 9.12 -10.15
CA GLU A 112 14.85 7.88 -10.91
C GLU A 112 13.72 6.94 -10.45
N PRO A 113 12.86 6.44 -11.36
CA PRO A 113 11.82 5.50 -11.00
C PRO A 113 12.42 4.14 -10.61
N VAL A 114 11.92 3.57 -9.51
CA VAL A 114 12.28 2.24 -9.05
C VAL A 114 11.16 1.29 -9.42
N ASP A 115 11.31 0.63 -10.56
CA ASP A 115 10.28 -0.25 -11.14
C ASP A 115 9.86 -1.39 -10.20
N ALA A 116 10.81 -1.94 -9.45
CA ALA A 116 10.55 -3.01 -8.48
C ALA A 116 9.58 -2.62 -7.35
N LEU A 117 9.39 -1.32 -7.11
CA LEU A 117 8.46 -0.80 -6.09
C LEU A 117 7.17 -0.24 -6.69
N SER A 118 7.02 -0.30 -8.02
CA SER A 118 5.80 0.14 -8.68
C SER A 118 4.66 -0.83 -8.40
N MET A 119 3.47 -0.31 -8.14
CA MET A 119 2.31 -1.11 -7.79
C MET A 119 1.01 -0.50 -8.32
N LEU A 120 0.02 -1.35 -8.59
CA LEU A 120 -1.33 -0.93 -8.90
C LEU A 120 -2.10 -0.71 -7.60
N VAL A 121 -2.68 0.47 -7.43
CA VAL A 121 -3.43 0.84 -6.23
C VAL A 121 -4.73 1.50 -6.67
N HIS A 122 -5.79 1.33 -5.88
CA HIS A 122 -7.02 2.09 -6.09
C HIS A 122 -6.78 3.59 -5.90
N ARG A 123 -7.34 4.43 -6.78
CA ARG A 123 -7.08 5.89 -6.81
C ARG A 123 -7.27 6.57 -5.44
N THR A 124 -8.34 6.24 -4.73
CA THR A 124 -8.67 6.84 -3.42
C THR A 124 -7.64 6.51 -2.33
N ARG A 125 -6.86 5.45 -2.48
CA ARG A 125 -5.86 4.98 -1.49
C ARG A 125 -4.43 5.29 -1.89
N ALA A 126 -4.22 5.70 -3.14
CA ALA A 126 -2.88 5.90 -3.67
C ALA A 126 -2.06 6.90 -2.84
N GLU A 127 -2.66 8.00 -2.38
CA GLU A 127 -1.95 8.99 -1.55
C GLU A 127 -1.49 8.41 -0.20
N GLY A 128 -2.41 7.82 0.56
CA GLY A 128 -2.10 7.24 1.87
C GLY A 128 -1.06 6.12 1.77
N ARG A 129 -1.18 5.27 0.74
CA ARG A 129 -0.23 4.18 0.50
C ARG A 129 1.14 4.69 0.02
N GLY A 130 1.15 5.68 -0.86
CA GLY A 130 2.38 6.33 -1.32
C GLY A 130 3.14 6.98 -0.18
N ARG A 131 2.44 7.68 0.72
CA ARG A 131 3.02 8.29 1.93
C ARG A 131 3.68 7.26 2.85
N ALA A 132 2.94 6.21 3.22
CA ALA A 132 3.47 5.14 4.06
C ALA A 132 4.72 4.47 3.43
N MET A 133 4.73 4.34 2.10
CA MET A 133 5.88 3.77 1.39
C MET A 133 7.10 4.69 1.43
N VAL A 134 6.95 5.98 1.15
CA VAL A 134 8.09 6.92 1.18
C VAL A 134 8.64 7.14 2.59
N GLU A 135 7.78 7.10 3.62
CA GLU A 135 8.19 7.15 5.03
C GLU A 135 9.04 5.92 5.39
N LYS A 136 8.57 4.72 5.07
CA LYS A 136 9.31 3.49 5.32
C LYS A 136 10.63 3.45 4.56
N MET A 137 10.67 3.97 3.34
CA MET A 137 11.92 4.07 2.55
C MET A 137 12.92 5.05 3.17
N LYS A 138 12.46 6.17 3.71
CA LYS A 138 13.33 7.13 4.40
C LYS A 138 13.99 6.52 5.65
N GLU A 139 13.29 5.63 6.35
CA GLU A 139 13.85 4.92 7.51
C GLU A 139 14.89 3.86 7.12
N LEU A 140 14.69 3.21 5.96
CA LEU A 140 15.56 2.15 5.47
C LEU A 140 16.81 2.68 4.73
N ILE A 141 16.71 3.84 4.07
CA ILE A 141 17.82 4.44 3.34
C ILE A 141 18.74 5.18 4.31
N PRO A 142 20.02 4.79 4.45
CA PRO A 142 20.95 5.49 5.32
C PRO A 142 21.20 6.91 4.82
N PRO A 143 21.51 7.87 5.70
CA PRO A 143 21.84 9.22 5.29
C PRO A 143 23.19 9.27 4.57
N HIS A 144 23.25 9.97 3.46
CA HIS A 144 24.46 10.18 2.65
C HIS A 144 24.97 11.62 2.78
N MET A 145 26.09 11.97 2.15
CA MET A 145 26.65 13.35 2.16
C MET A 145 25.80 14.36 1.35
N PHE A 146 24.75 13.89 0.69
CA PHE A 146 23.79 14.70 -0.07
C PHE A 146 22.36 14.33 0.32
N GLN A 147 21.42 15.22 0.01
CA GLN A 147 20.01 14.97 0.26
C GLN A 147 19.45 14.01 -0.78
N ILE A 148 18.70 13.00 -0.33
CA ILE A 148 18.05 12.04 -1.23
C ILE A 148 16.55 12.26 -1.16
N PRO A 149 15.93 12.85 -2.20
CA PRO A 149 14.48 12.94 -2.27
C PRO A 149 13.88 11.59 -2.68
N ILE A 150 12.88 11.15 -1.94
CA ILE A 150 12.09 9.95 -2.20
C ILE A 150 10.67 10.43 -2.47
N GLN A 151 10.08 9.99 -3.57
CA GLN A 151 8.79 10.47 -4.04
C GLN A 151 7.89 9.29 -4.42
N ALA A 152 6.61 9.41 -4.14
CA ALA A 152 5.59 8.57 -4.77
C ALA A 152 4.89 9.40 -5.83
N ALA A 153 4.72 8.85 -7.03
CA ALA A 153 4.04 9.51 -8.13
C ALA A 153 3.02 8.59 -8.80
N ILE A 154 2.03 9.20 -9.43
CA ILE A 154 1.07 8.55 -10.32
C ILE A 154 1.23 9.22 -11.67
N GLY A 155 1.76 8.48 -12.65
CA GLY A 155 2.23 9.07 -13.90
C GLY A 155 3.22 10.21 -13.61
N GLY A 156 2.93 11.43 -14.08
CA GLY A 156 3.76 12.61 -13.83
C GLY A 156 3.49 13.37 -12.52
N LYS A 157 2.43 13.02 -11.77
CA LYS A 157 2.03 13.77 -10.58
C LYS A 157 2.63 13.16 -9.32
N VAL A 158 3.43 13.93 -8.58
CA VAL A 158 3.92 13.56 -7.25
C VAL A 158 2.78 13.67 -6.23
N ILE A 159 2.49 12.58 -5.53
CA ILE A 159 1.44 12.47 -4.50
C ILE A 159 2.00 12.53 -3.08
N ALA A 160 3.24 12.07 -2.87
CA ALA A 160 3.92 12.13 -1.59
C ALA A 160 5.42 12.33 -1.80
N ARG A 161 6.09 12.99 -0.86
CA ARG A 161 7.53 13.26 -0.91
C ARG A 161 8.12 13.26 0.48
N GLU A 162 9.22 12.55 0.64
CA GLU A 162 10.09 12.57 1.81
C GLU A 162 11.53 12.84 1.38
N THR A 163 12.35 13.38 2.29
CA THR A 163 13.77 13.65 2.01
C THR A 163 14.64 13.05 3.10
N VAL A 164 15.58 12.18 2.72
CA VAL A 164 16.63 11.72 3.61
C VAL A 164 17.63 12.87 3.80
N ARG A 165 17.87 13.24 5.06
CA ARG A 165 18.76 14.35 5.38
C ARG A 165 20.20 13.99 5.04
N ALA A 166 20.93 14.97 4.51
CA ALA A 166 22.36 14.83 4.30
C ALA A 166 23.09 14.80 5.64
N LEU A 167 24.10 13.94 5.75
CA LEU A 167 25.13 14.04 6.78
C LEU A 167 25.85 15.38 6.62
N ARG A 168 25.90 16.13 7.71
CA ARG A 168 26.67 17.37 7.78
C ARG A 168 27.82 17.15 8.73
N LYS A 169 29.02 17.50 8.27
CA LYS A 169 30.16 17.70 9.17
C LYS A 169 30.04 19.09 9.77
N ASP A 170 30.22 19.21 11.08
CA ASP A 170 30.37 20.53 11.71
C ASP A 170 31.73 21.11 11.32
N VAL A 171 31.73 21.89 10.24
CA VAL A 171 32.92 22.56 9.70
C VAL A 171 33.34 23.75 10.55
N THR A 172 32.42 24.30 11.35
CA THR A 172 32.63 25.48 12.20
C THR A 172 33.14 25.16 13.62
N ALA A 173 33.15 23.87 14.02
CA ALA A 173 33.52 23.44 15.38
C ALA A 173 34.92 23.93 15.88
N LYS A 174 35.84 24.26 14.96
CA LYS A 174 37.18 24.79 15.27
C LYS A 174 37.40 26.24 14.83
N CYS A 175 36.38 26.90 14.31
CA CYS A 175 36.43 28.30 13.89
C CYS A 175 36.05 29.21 15.06
N TYR A 176 37.01 29.46 15.96
CA TYR A 176 36.82 30.37 17.11
C TYR A 176 37.08 31.84 16.79
N GLY A 177 37.55 32.14 15.56
CA GLY A 177 37.80 33.51 15.11
C GLY A 177 36.48 34.16 14.71
N GLY A 178 36.15 35.32 15.30
CA GLY A 178 34.95 36.11 15.00
C GLY A 178 34.92 36.74 13.60
N ASP A 179 35.72 36.23 12.67
CA ASP A 179 35.80 36.66 11.28
C ASP A 179 34.91 35.76 10.41
N ILE A 180 33.79 36.32 9.95
CA ILE A 180 32.77 35.65 9.13
C ILE A 180 33.33 35.13 7.80
N THR A 181 34.49 35.64 7.36
CA THR A 181 35.12 35.23 6.09
C THR A 181 35.79 33.85 6.15
N ARG A 182 35.90 33.21 7.33
CA ARG A 182 36.60 31.93 7.55
C ARG A 182 35.68 30.73 7.79
#